data_AF-A0A7S0BMN8-F1
#
_entry.id   AF-A0A7S0BMN8-F1
#
_cell.length_a   1.000
_cell.length_b   1.000
_cell.length_c   1.000
_cell.angle_alpha   90.00
_cell.angle_beta   90.00
_cell.angle_gamma   90.00
#
_symmetry.space_group_name_H-M   'P 1'
#
loop_
_entity.id
_entity.type
_entity.pdbx_description
1 polymer ?
#
loop_
_entity_poly.entity_id
_entity_poly.type
_entity_poly.pdbx_seq_one_letter_code
_entity_poly.pdbx_strand_id
1 'polypeptide(L)'
;MRQDEAQVADCLKKLVQRLEKMEPEQKTEQDKTLNLLYAQYPGDVGCFAAYLMNKLDLEPNDAIFIGANEPHAYLQGECVEIMANSDNVVRAGLTPKFKDVDVLVEMLTYKDGPPEVMKGDVVKENLKMYRPPCEDFQLEQVELRKGESVKLDPANGPSMLVTISGDGTVAMSQKKSSASMPLYAGTIYYCQPKNAFHITCTSESPLIVYRSNVNEKLIMESRSGSICTIH
;
A
#
# COMPACT_ATOMS: atom_id res chain seq x y z
N MET A 1 14.54 5.60 21.47
CA MET A 1 14.84 6.61 20.44
C MET A 1 15.95 7.56 20.85
N ARG A 2 15.89 8.25 22.01
CA ARG A 2 16.96 9.18 22.48
C ARG A 2 18.15 8.52 23.18
N GLN A 3 18.17 7.18 23.30
CA GLN A 3 19.22 6.49 24.04
C GLN A 3 20.49 6.37 23.20
N ASP A 4 21.64 6.33 23.87
CA ASP A 4 22.94 6.11 23.23
C ASP A 4 22.95 4.83 22.37
N GLU A 5 23.49 4.94 21.15
CA GLU A 5 23.46 3.85 20.17
C GLU A 5 24.27 2.63 20.63
N ALA A 6 25.38 2.82 21.33
CA ALA A 6 26.18 1.69 21.83
C ALA A 6 25.44 0.95 22.96
N GLN A 7 24.72 1.67 23.81
CA GLN A 7 23.85 1.05 24.82
C GLN A 7 22.69 0.28 24.17
N VAL A 8 22.04 0.86 23.16
CA VAL A 8 20.97 0.19 22.40
C VAL A 8 21.50 -1.12 21.77
N ALA A 9 22.68 -1.06 21.13
CA ALA A 9 23.29 -2.21 20.51
C ALA A 9 23.66 -3.31 21.52
N ASP A 10 24.22 -2.95 22.67
CA ASP A 10 24.52 -3.91 23.74
C ASP A 10 23.26 -4.55 24.32
N CYS A 11 22.20 -3.77 24.55
CA CYS A 11 20.90 -4.28 24.98
C CYS A 11 20.28 -5.25 23.96
N LEU A 12 20.29 -4.92 22.67
CA LEU A 12 19.80 -5.79 21.61
C LEU A 12 20.59 -7.09 21.54
N LYS A 13 21.92 -7.01 21.60
CA LYS A 13 22.80 -8.18 21.61
C LYS A 13 22.46 -9.13 22.77
N LYS A 14 22.30 -8.59 23.98
CA LYS A 14 21.91 -9.37 25.17
C LYS A 14 20.52 -10.00 25.01
N LEU A 15 19.57 -9.26 24.43
CA LEU A 15 18.22 -9.75 24.19
C LEU A 15 18.22 -10.91 23.20
N VAL A 16 18.90 -10.76 22.05
CA VAL A 16 19.01 -11.83 21.04
C VAL A 16 19.72 -13.06 21.61
N GLN A 17 20.82 -12.89 22.34
CA GLN A 17 21.51 -14.02 23.02
C GLN A 17 20.63 -14.75 24.03
N ARG A 18 19.69 -14.04 24.68
CA ARG A 18 18.70 -14.66 25.56
C ARG A 18 17.71 -15.49 24.75
N LEU A 19 17.20 -14.93 23.64
CA LEU A 19 16.26 -15.63 22.76
C LEU A 19 16.89 -16.86 22.09
N GLU A 20 18.19 -16.82 21.74
CA GLU A 20 18.91 -17.98 21.19
C GLU A 20 18.90 -19.20 22.13
N LYS A 21 18.88 -18.97 23.45
CA LYS A 21 18.86 -20.02 24.48
C LYS A 21 17.46 -20.55 24.80
N MET A 22 16.41 -19.93 24.24
CA MET A 22 15.02 -20.36 24.43
C MET A 22 14.65 -21.41 23.38
N GLU A 23 13.83 -22.38 23.78
CA GLU A 23 13.27 -23.36 22.86
C GLU A 23 12.32 -22.67 21.86
N PRO A 24 12.18 -23.18 20.63
CA PRO A 24 11.33 -22.57 19.59
C PRO A 24 9.89 -22.32 20.03
N GLU A 25 9.31 -23.22 20.82
CA GLU A 25 7.92 -23.15 21.30
C GLU A 25 7.72 -22.05 22.35
N GLN A 26 8.80 -21.54 22.95
CA GLN A 26 8.77 -20.47 23.94
C GLN A 26 8.85 -19.08 23.31
N LYS A 27 9.19 -18.99 22.01
CA LYS A 27 9.38 -17.72 21.30
C LYS A 27 8.05 -17.19 20.78
N THR A 28 7.77 -15.94 21.12
CA THR A 28 6.62 -15.22 20.58
C THR A 28 6.84 -14.81 19.13
N GLU A 29 5.78 -14.40 18.43
CA GLU A 29 5.91 -13.84 17.07
C GLU A 29 6.73 -12.53 17.07
N GLN A 30 6.65 -11.75 18.14
CA GLN A 30 7.48 -10.56 18.34
C GLN A 30 8.96 -10.92 18.44
N ASP A 31 9.32 -12.00 19.12
CA ASP A 31 10.71 -12.48 19.21
C ASP A 31 11.24 -12.94 17.85
N LYS A 32 10.41 -13.62 17.05
CA LYS A 32 10.75 -14.00 15.67
C LYS A 32 10.97 -12.75 14.81
N THR A 33 10.09 -11.76 14.95
CA THR A 33 10.19 -10.47 14.25
C THR A 33 11.45 -9.71 14.66
N LEU A 34 11.78 -9.66 15.95
CA LEU A 34 13.02 -9.06 16.44
C LEU A 34 14.25 -9.70 15.78
N ASN A 35 14.31 -11.04 15.73
CA ASN A 35 15.43 -11.74 15.11
C ASN A 35 15.56 -11.44 13.62
N LEU A 36 14.43 -11.35 12.90
CA LEU A 36 14.42 -10.93 11.49
C LEU A 36 15.00 -9.52 11.32
N LEU A 37 14.53 -8.57 12.12
CA LEU A 37 15.00 -7.19 12.08
C LEU A 37 16.48 -7.08 12.45
N TYR A 38 16.92 -7.76 13.51
CA TYR A 38 18.30 -7.73 14.00
C TYR A 38 19.28 -8.36 13.03
N ALA A 39 18.88 -9.41 12.30
CA ALA A 39 19.71 -10.02 11.27
C ALA A 39 20.05 -9.03 10.13
N GLN A 40 19.13 -8.12 9.81
CA GLN A 40 19.33 -7.09 8.77
C GLN A 40 19.92 -5.78 9.31
N TYR A 41 19.55 -5.39 10.53
CA TYR A 41 19.89 -4.12 11.17
C TYR A 41 20.50 -4.33 12.57
N PRO A 42 21.66 -4.99 12.69
CA PRO A 42 22.23 -5.32 13.98
C PRO A 42 22.55 -4.04 14.77
N GLY A 43 21.97 -3.96 15.97
CA GLY A 43 22.17 -2.83 16.89
C GLY A 43 21.30 -1.59 16.63
N ASP A 44 20.44 -1.59 15.61
CA ASP A 44 19.55 -0.46 15.33
C ASP A 44 18.36 -0.42 16.30
N VAL A 45 18.04 0.77 16.82
CA VAL A 45 16.93 0.98 17.77
C VAL A 45 15.57 0.52 17.20
N GLY A 46 15.41 0.56 15.88
CA GLY A 46 14.22 0.10 15.17
C GLY A 46 13.93 -1.39 15.35
N CYS A 47 14.89 -2.21 15.76
CA CYS A 47 14.62 -3.61 16.10
C CYS A 47 13.59 -3.75 17.23
N PHE A 48 13.56 -2.80 18.18
CA PHE A 48 12.56 -2.79 19.25
C PHE A 48 11.13 -2.51 18.75
N ALA A 49 10.95 -2.05 17.50
CA ALA A 49 9.62 -1.90 16.90
C ALA A 49 8.83 -3.21 16.90
N ALA A 50 9.51 -4.37 16.87
CA ALA A 50 8.88 -5.69 16.99
C ALA A 50 7.98 -5.85 18.23
N TYR A 51 8.24 -5.09 19.30
CA TYR A 51 7.47 -5.12 20.55
C TYR A 51 6.57 -3.90 20.74
N LEU A 52 6.68 -2.88 19.88
CA LEU A 52 5.99 -1.60 20.02
C LEU A 52 4.93 -1.36 18.93
N MET A 53 5.04 -2.07 17.81
CA MET A 53 4.20 -1.90 16.63
C MET A 53 3.48 -3.19 16.29
N ASN A 54 2.33 -3.06 15.62
CA ASN A 54 1.58 -4.21 15.12
C ASN A 54 2.32 -4.81 13.92
N LYS A 55 2.67 -6.11 14.00
CA LYS A 55 3.05 -6.87 12.81
C LYS A 55 1.79 -7.35 12.11
N LEU A 56 1.66 -6.99 10.83
CA LEU A 56 0.54 -7.37 9.97
C LEU A 56 1.05 -8.28 8.86
N ASP A 57 0.35 -9.38 8.64
CA ASP A 57 0.51 -10.22 7.46
C ASP A 57 -0.72 -9.98 6.57
N LEU A 58 -0.49 -9.45 5.37
CA LEU A 58 -1.55 -9.12 4.42
C LEU A 58 -1.65 -10.22 3.37
N GLU A 59 -2.87 -10.72 3.15
CA GLU A 59 -3.16 -11.67 2.07
C GLU A 59 -3.26 -10.94 0.72
N PRO A 60 -3.12 -11.64 -0.42
CA PRO A 60 -3.38 -11.04 -1.72
C PRO A 60 -4.76 -10.38 -1.77
N ASN A 61 -4.80 -9.13 -2.25
CA ASN A 61 -5.98 -8.24 -2.28
C ASN A 61 -6.37 -7.60 -0.95
N ASP A 62 -5.61 -7.81 0.12
CA ASP A 62 -5.73 -6.98 1.31
C ASP A 62 -5.01 -5.65 1.08
N ALA A 63 -5.59 -4.58 1.61
CA ALA A 63 -4.99 -3.25 1.58
C ALA A 63 -5.09 -2.61 2.95
N ILE A 64 -4.11 -1.76 3.27
CA ILE A 64 -4.13 -0.90 4.45
C ILE A 64 -3.96 0.54 3.99
N PHE A 65 -4.58 1.46 4.71
CA PHE A 65 -4.28 2.88 4.58
C PHE A 65 -3.38 3.29 5.73
N ILE A 66 -2.31 4.02 5.42
CA ILE A 66 -1.38 4.53 6.42
C ILE A 66 -1.56 6.04 6.48
N GLY A 67 -2.00 6.53 7.64
CA GLY A 67 -2.27 7.94 7.85
C GLY A 67 -1.00 8.78 7.98
N ALA A 68 -1.18 10.10 7.93
CA ALA A 68 -0.11 11.02 8.27
C ALA A 68 0.36 10.80 9.71
N ASN A 69 1.67 10.86 9.92
CA ASN A 69 2.33 10.71 11.22
C ASN A 69 2.10 9.34 11.90
N GLU A 70 1.85 8.29 11.11
CA GLU A 70 1.80 6.91 11.59
C GLU A 70 3.08 6.17 11.15
N PRO A 71 3.89 5.65 12.09
CA PRO A 71 5.12 4.96 11.76
C PRO A 71 4.77 3.60 11.17
N HIS A 72 5.51 3.18 10.13
CA HIS A 72 5.32 1.91 9.46
C HIS A 72 6.62 1.45 8.81
N ALA A 73 6.72 0.15 8.54
CA ALA A 73 7.83 -0.43 7.80
C ALA A 73 7.35 -1.66 7.03
N TYR A 74 7.69 -1.74 5.74
CA TYR A 74 7.49 -2.95 4.95
C TYR A 74 8.64 -3.91 5.21
N LEU A 75 8.31 -5.13 5.65
CA LEU A 75 9.32 -6.12 6.04
C LEU A 75 9.65 -7.09 4.90
N GLN A 76 8.63 -7.60 4.22
CA GLN A 76 8.75 -8.61 3.17
C GLN A 76 7.48 -8.65 2.31
N GLY A 77 7.63 -8.97 1.03
CA GLY A 77 6.53 -9.21 0.10
C GLY A 77 6.54 -8.26 -1.10
N GLU A 78 5.53 -8.41 -1.96
CA GLU A 78 5.26 -7.54 -3.09
C GLU A 78 3.91 -6.86 -2.88
N CYS A 79 3.82 -5.56 -3.12
CA CYS A 79 2.58 -4.82 -3.00
C CYS A 79 2.49 -3.72 -4.06
N VAL A 80 1.26 -3.28 -4.33
CA VAL A 80 1.01 -2.04 -5.07
C VAL A 80 0.85 -0.92 -4.07
N GLU A 81 1.77 0.04 -4.11
CA GLU A 81 1.74 1.22 -3.27
C GLU A 81 1.25 2.43 -4.06
N ILE A 82 0.39 3.23 -3.44
CA ILE A 82 -0.05 4.52 -3.96
C ILE A 82 0.05 5.55 -2.85
N MET A 83 0.64 6.70 -3.17
CA MET A 83 0.89 7.78 -2.22
C MET A 83 0.47 9.11 -2.83
N ALA A 84 0.18 10.08 -1.97
CA ALA A 84 0.13 11.47 -2.37
C ALA A 84 1.52 11.92 -2.86
N ASN A 85 1.58 12.99 -3.65
CA ASN A 85 2.84 13.54 -4.15
C ASN A 85 3.62 14.24 -3.02
N SER A 86 4.24 13.47 -2.14
CA SER A 86 5.08 13.91 -1.04
C SER A 86 6.21 12.90 -0.84
N ASP A 87 7.43 13.42 -0.72
CA ASP A 87 8.65 12.66 -0.43
C ASP A 87 9.17 12.94 1.00
N ASN A 88 8.37 13.61 1.82
CA ASN A 88 8.70 13.90 3.22
C ASN A 88 8.67 12.62 4.06
N VAL A 89 9.85 12.19 4.52
CA VAL A 89 10.00 10.98 5.34
C VAL A 89 10.81 11.29 6.59
N VAL A 90 10.18 11.12 7.76
CA VAL A 90 10.84 11.09 9.07
C VAL A 90 11.07 9.63 9.47
N ARG A 91 12.31 9.28 9.80
CA ARG A 91 12.73 7.88 10.01
C ARG A 91 12.81 7.54 11.49
N ALA A 92 12.26 6.38 11.86
CA ALA A 92 12.23 5.88 13.24
C ALA A 92 13.29 4.81 13.57
N GLY A 93 14.02 4.30 12.58
CA GLY A 93 14.95 3.19 12.77
C GLY A 93 15.05 2.33 11.51
N LEU A 94 15.70 1.18 11.63
CA LEU A 94 15.94 0.22 10.54
C LEU A 94 16.60 0.90 9.34
N THR A 95 17.55 1.80 9.60
CA THR A 95 18.14 2.63 8.55
C THR A 95 19.48 3.21 8.97
N PRO A 96 20.48 3.22 8.06
CA PRO A 96 21.72 3.94 8.29
C PRO A 96 21.57 5.46 8.06
N LYS A 97 20.44 5.91 7.52
CA LYS A 97 20.19 7.33 7.21
C LYS A 97 19.91 8.13 8.48
N PHE A 98 19.94 9.46 8.34
CA PHE A 98 19.60 10.39 9.41
C PHE A 98 18.19 10.13 9.97
N LYS A 99 18.09 10.22 11.29
CA LYS A 99 16.87 10.04 12.09
C LYS A 99 16.66 11.31 12.91
N ASP A 100 15.64 12.10 12.56
CA ASP A 100 15.24 13.27 13.34
C ASP A 100 14.34 12.80 14.51
N VAL A 101 14.98 12.47 15.64
CA VAL A 101 14.28 11.86 16.77
C VAL A 101 13.30 12.82 17.44
N ASP A 102 13.62 14.11 17.50
CA ASP A 102 12.77 15.08 18.17
C ASP A 102 11.52 15.37 17.35
N VAL A 103 11.66 15.61 16.03
CA VAL A 103 10.51 15.75 15.13
C VAL A 103 9.64 14.50 15.15
N LEU A 104 10.26 13.30 15.11
CA LEU A 104 9.52 12.05 15.16
C LEU A 104 8.66 11.95 16.42
N VAL A 105 9.25 12.16 17.60
CA VAL A 105 8.51 12.03 18.87
C VAL A 105 7.41 13.08 18.98
N GLU A 106 7.60 14.27 18.42
CA GLU A 106 6.60 15.33 18.43
C GLU A 106 5.43 15.07 17.47
N MET A 107 5.71 14.56 16.26
CA MET A 107 4.69 14.47 15.20
C MET A 107 3.73 13.29 15.35
N LEU A 108 4.14 12.21 16.03
CA LEU A 108 3.39 10.94 16.12
C LEU A 108 1.99 11.14 16.71
N THR A 109 1.00 10.45 16.15
CA THR A 109 -0.38 10.50 16.67
C THR A 109 -0.58 9.73 17.97
N TYR A 110 0.30 8.75 18.25
CA TYR A 110 0.22 7.82 19.38
C TYR A 110 -1.12 7.06 19.50
N LYS A 111 -1.89 6.98 18.41
CA LYS A 111 -3.06 6.11 18.34
C LYS A 111 -2.61 4.66 18.35
N ASP A 112 -3.24 3.85 19.18
CA ASP A 112 -2.94 2.44 19.33
C ASP A 112 -3.93 1.56 18.55
N GLY A 113 -3.56 0.29 18.40
CA GLY A 113 -4.33 -0.70 17.65
C GLY A 113 -3.86 -0.89 16.20
N PRO A 114 -4.23 -2.03 15.59
CA PRO A 114 -3.90 -2.30 14.20
C PRO A 114 -4.72 -1.40 13.25
N PRO A 115 -4.17 -1.02 12.08
CA PRO A 115 -4.95 -0.35 11.05
C PRO A 115 -6.06 -1.27 10.53
N GLU A 116 -7.10 -0.67 9.97
CA GLU A 116 -8.16 -1.41 9.30
C GLU A 116 -7.64 -2.04 8.00
N VAL A 117 -7.87 -3.35 7.85
CA VAL A 117 -7.55 -4.07 6.61
C VAL A 117 -8.76 -4.02 5.68
N MET A 118 -8.61 -3.31 4.56
CA MET A 118 -9.61 -3.19 3.51
C MET A 118 -9.53 -4.39 2.55
N LYS A 119 -10.68 -5.00 2.25
CA LYS A 119 -10.80 -6.10 1.26
C LYS A 119 -11.17 -5.64 -0.15
N GLY A 120 -11.47 -4.34 -0.30
CA GLY A 120 -12.00 -3.73 -1.52
C GLY A 120 -13.50 -3.97 -1.70
N ASP A 121 -14.21 -2.93 -2.11
CA ASP A 121 -15.63 -3.00 -2.47
C ASP A 121 -15.77 -3.72 -3.81
N VAL A 122 -16.57 -4.79 -3.88
CA VAL A 122 -16.87 -5.48 -5.13
C VAL A 122 -17.81 -4.60 -5.97
N VAL A 123 -17.29 -4.04 -7.06
CA VAL A 123 -18.07 -3.22 -8.02
C VAL A 123 -18.69 -4.11 -9.09
N LYS A 124 -17.94 -5.10 -9.55
CA LYS A 124 -18.34 -6.17 -10.48
C LYS A 124 -17.62 -7.45 -10.06
N GLU A 125 -18.02 -8.61 -10.58
CA GLU A 125 -17.41 -9.92 -10.24
C GLU A 125 -15.86 -9.92 -10.32
N ASN A 126 -15.32 -9.20 -11.29
CA ASN A 126 -13.91 -9.11 -11.66
C ASN A 126 -13.35 -7.68 -11.53
N LEU A 127 -14.00 -6.83 -10.72
CA LEU A 127 -13.56 -5.46 -10.41
C LEU A 127 -13.82 -5.12 -8.95
N LYS A 128 -12.75 -4.88 -8.20
CA LYS A 128 -12.78 -4.35 -6.84
C LYS A 128 -12.34 -2.88 -6.81
N MET A 129 -12.82 -2.14 -5.82
CA MET A 129 -12.43 -0.76 -5.58
C MET A 129 -11.96 -0.57 -4.13
N TYR A 130 -10.80 0.06 -3.95
CA TYR A 130 -10.26 0.43 -2.66
C TYR A 130 -10.34 1.96 -2.52
N ARG A 131 -11.03 2.42 -1.48
CA ARG A 131 -11.26 3.85 -1.20
C ARG A 131 -10.75 4.19 0.20
N PRO A 132 -9.46 4.54 0.33
CA PRO A 132 -8.95 5.02 1.60
C PRO A 132 -9.61 6.36 1.99
N PRO A 133 -9.54 6.76 3.27
CA PRO A 133 -10.08 8.03 3.76
C PRO A 133 -9.18 9.23 3.38
N CYS A 134 -8.79 9.36 2.11
CA CYS A 134 -8.04 10.50 1.56
C CYS A 134 -8.58 10.91 0.17
N GLU A 135 -8.49 12.19 -0.16
CA GLU A 135 -8.99 12.73 -1.45
C GLU A 135 -8.07 12.41 -2.63
N ASP A 136 -6.78 12.20 -2.35
CA ASP A 136 -5.72 12.12 -3.34
C ASP A 136 -5.89 10.95 -4.31
N PHE A 137 -6.35 9.80 -3.81
CA PHE A 137 -6.39 8.58 -4.61
C PHE A 137 -7.41 7.52 -4.16
N GLN A 138 -7.82 6.72 -5.14
CA GLN A 138 -8.52 5.44 -4.99
C GLN A 138 -7.93 4.44 -6.00
N LEU A 139 -8.16 3.14 -5.78
CA LEU A 139 -7.58 2.09 -6.60
C LEU A 139 -8.64 1.10 -7.11
N GLU A 140 -8.70 0.91 -8.42
CA GLU A 140 -9.45 -0.16 -9.07
C GLU A 140 -8.52 -1.37 -9.24
N GLN A 141 -8.96 -2.56 -8.82
CA GLN A 141 -8.28 -3.83 -9.08
C GLN A 141 -9.16 -4.69 -9.99
N VAL A 142 -8.57 -5.14 -11.09
CA VAL A 142 -9.19 -6.00 -12.08
C VAL A 142 -8.47 -7.34 -12.06
N GLU A 143 -9.24 -8.42 -12.01
CA GLU A 143 -8.75 -9.78 -12.15
C GLU A 143 -9.62 -10.52 -13.16
N LEU A 144 -9.03 -10.92 -14.29
CA LEU A 144 -9.76 -11.55 -15.39
C LEU A 144 -9.16 -12.91 -15.74
N ARG A 145 -10.02 -13.92 -15.90
CA ARG A 145 -9.66 -15.21 -16.49
C ARG A 145 -9.71 -15.15 -18.01
N LYS A 146 -9.13 -16.15 -18.67
CA LYS A 146 -9.08 -16.22 -20.14
C LYS A 146 -10.44 -15.97 -20.78
N GLY A 147 -10.50 -15.00 -21.69
CA GLY A 147 -11.71 -14.65 -22.43
C GLY A 147 -12.70 -13.76 -21.67
N GLU A 148 -12.48 -13.53 -20.38
CA GLU A 148 -13.25 -12.54 -19.62
C GLU A 148 -12.83 -11.11 -20.02
N SER A 149 -13.77 -10.20 -19.83
CA SER A 149 -13.54 -8.79 -20.07
C SER A 149 -14.31 -7.93 -19.08
N VAL A 150 -13.78 -6.73 -18.81
CA VAL A 150 -14.44 -5.74 -17.96
C VAL A 150 -14.37 -4.37 -18.61
N LYS A 151 -15.45 -3.61 -18.48
CA LYS A 151 -15.47 -2.19 -18.79
C LYS A 151 -15.12 -1.40 -17.52
N LEU A 152 -14.04 -0.63 -17.59
CA LEU A 152 -13.72 0.42 -16.63
C LEU A 152 -14.47 1.69 -17.01
N ASP A 153 -15.18 2.25 -16.05
CA ASP A 153 -15.95 3.46 -16.26
C ASP A 153 -15.04 4.70 -16.29
N PRO A 154 -15.51 5.80 -16.93
CA PRO A 154 -14.71 7.01 -17.03
C PRO A 154 -14.34 7.56 -15.65
N ALA A 155 -13.06 7.87 -15.46
CA ALA A 155 -12.63 8.64 -14.29
C ALA A 155 -12.66 10.13 -14.62
N ASN A 156 -13.01 10.96 -13.65
CA ASN A 156 -13.03 12.41 -13.74
C ASN A 156 -11.61 13.00 -13.80
N GLY A 157 -10.65 12.35 -13.13
CA GLY A 157 -9.25 12.73 -13.07
C GLY A 157 -8.33 11.91 -13.97
N PRO A 158 -7.03 12.28 -14.04
CA PRO A 158 -6.02 11.44 -14.67
C PRO A 158 -5.94 10.10 -13.95
N SER A 159 -5.60 9.05 -14.69
CA SER A 159 -5.48 7.71 -14.12
C SER A 159 -4.30 6.96 -14.72
N MET A 160 -3.71 6.06 -13.94
CA MET A 160 -2.60 5.21 -14.38
C MET A 160 -3.03 3.75 -14.26
N LEU A 161 -2.83 2.99 -15.32
CA LEU A 161 -3.08 1.55 -15.37
C LEU A 161 -1.74 0.83 -15.29
N VAL A 162 -1.64 -0.17 -14.41
CA VAL A 162 -0.45 -1.02 -14.23
C VAL A 162 -0.87 -2.48 -14.29
N THR A 163 -0.23 -3.25 -15.17
CA THR A 163 -0.44 -4.71 -15.25
C THR A 163 0.61 -5.44 -14.43
N ILE A 164 0.16 -6.29 -13.51
CA ILE A 164 1.04 -7.02 -12.57
C ILE A 164 1.27 -8.46 -13.05
N SER A 165 0.26 -9.09 -13.65
CA SER A 165 0.33 -10.48 -14.10
C SER A 165 -0.61 -10.73 -15.28
N GLY A 166 -0.32 -11.79 -16.04
CA GLY A 166 -1.11 -12.23 -17.20
C GLY A 166 -0.93 -11.35 -18.44
N ASP A 167 -1.56 -11.77 -19.53
CA ASP A 167 -1.55 -11.09 -20.82
C ASP A 167 -2.98 -10.77 -21.27
N GLY A 168 -3.14 -9.60 -21.87
CA GLY A 168 -4.43 -9.16 -22.36
C GLY A 168 -4.33 -7.96 -23.27
N THR A 169 -5.44 -7.26 -23.37
CA THR A 169 -5.53 -6.03 -24.15
C THR A 169 -6.39 -4.99 -23.46
N VAL A 170 -6.11 -3.72 -23.75
CA VAL A 170 -6.95 -2.59 -23.37
C VAL A 170 -7.33 -1.77 -24.61
N ALA A 171 -8.60 -1.37 -24.69
CA ALA A 171 -9.12 -0.52 -25.76
C ALA A 171 -10.05 0.57 -25.21
N MET A 172 -10.00 1.77 -25.78
CA MET A 172 -10.93 2.85 -25.45
C MET A 172 -12.32 2.58 -26.03
N SER A 173 -13.38 2.62 -25.22
CA SER A 173 -14.71 2.18 -25.66
C SER A 173 -15.40 3.06 -26.73
N GLN A 174 -14.93 4.30 -26.97
CA GLN A 174 -15.70 5.32 -27.73
C GLN A 174 -15.21 5.65 -29.14
N LYS A 175 -14.22 4.94 -29.71
CA LYS A 175 -13.80 5.17 -31.11
C LYS A 175 -14.11 3.96 -31.97
N LYS A 176 -14.80 4.19 -33.11
CA LYS A 176 -15.13 3.19 -34.15
C LYS A 176 -13.89 2.42 -34.71
N SER A 177 -12.68 2.84 -34.35
CA SER A 177 -11.43 2.09 -34.53
C SER A 177 -10.45 2.41 -33.38
N SER A 178 -10.82 2.12 -32.13
CA SER A 178 -9.85 2.19 -31.04
C SER A 178 -8.79 1.11 -31.25
N ALA A 179 -7.54 1.52 -31.49
CA ALA A 179 -6.41 0.60 -31.47
C ALA A 179 -6.37 -0.10 -30.11
N SER A 180 -6.36 -1.43 -30.15
CA SER A 180 -6.15 -2.26 -28.97
C SER A 180 -4.68 -2.21 -28.61
N MET A 181 -4.38 -2.00 -27.34
CA MET A 181 -3.01 -1.95 -26.82
C MET A 181 -2.76 -3.20 -25.96
N PRO A 182 -1.58 -3.82 -26.07
CA PRO A 182 -1.28 -5.03 -25.31
C PRO A 182 -1.12 -4.71 -23.81
N LEU A 183 -1.52 -5.66 -22.97
CA LEU A 183 -1.22 -5.68 -21.55
C LEU A 183 -0.40 -6.93 -21.26
N TYR A 184 0.69 -6.76 -20.53
CA TYR A 184 1.49 -7.84 -19.97
C TYR A 184 2.19 -7.31 -18.71
N ALA A 185 2.68 -8.21 -17.85
CA ALA A 185 3.32 -7.82 -16.59
C ALA A 185 4.38 -6.70 -16.78
N GLY A 186 4.27 -5.64 -15.98
CA GLY A 186 5.11 -4.45 -16.07
C GLY A 186 4.64 -3.37 -17.04
N THR A 187 3.57 -3.61 -17.81
CA THR A 187 2.98 -2.58 -18.68
C THR A 187 2.31 -1.48 -17.87
N ILE A 188 2.59 -0.22 -18.22
CA ILE A 188 2.03 0.97 -17.59
C ILE A 188 1.43 1.86 -18.66
N TYR A 189 0.17 2.27 -18.48
CA TYR A 189 -0.49 3.23 -19.36
C TYR A 189 -1.07 4.42 -18.60
N TYR A 190 -0.89 5.60 -19.17
CA TYR A 190 -1.67 6.78 -18.80
C TYR A 190 -3.05 6.71 -19.45
N CYS A 191 -4.08 6.82 -18.64
CA CYS A 191 -5.48 6.77 -19.06
C CYS A 191 -6.07 8.17 -19.00
N GLN A 192 -6.39 8.73 -20.18
CA GLN A 192 -6.98 10.07 -20.30
C GLN A 192 -8.33 10.15 -19.56
N PRO A 193 -8.59 11.24 -18.80
CA PRO A 193 -9.86 11.44 -18.11
C PRO A 193 -11.08 11.35 -19.05
N LYS A 194 -12.25 11.03 -18.47
CA LYS A 194 -13.55 10.98 -19.14
C LYS A 194 -13.67 9.96 -20.27
N ASN A 195 -12.74 9.03 -20.37
CA ASN A 195 -12.81 7.91 -21.30
C ASN A 195 -13.06 6.60 -20.56
N ALA A 196 -13.92 5.75 -21.12
CA ALA A 196 -14.09 4.38 -20.68
C ALA A 196 -13.09 3.47 -21.40
N PHE A 197 -12.65 2.43 -20.70
CA PHE A 197 -11.72 1.44 -21.22
C PHE A 197 -12.31 0.04 -21.09
N HIS A 198 -12.00 -0.83 -22.05
CA HIS A 198 -12.36 -2.23 -22.01
C HIS A 198 -11.08 -3.04 -21.93
N ILE A 199 -11.00 -3.91 -20.93
CA ILE A 199 -9.87 -4.80 -20.69
C ILE A 199 -10.32 -6.23 -20.94
N THR A 200 -9.52 -6.99 -21.68
CA THR A 200 -9.80 -8.40 -21.99
C THR A 200 -8.58 -9.24 -21.71
N CYS A 201 -8.75 -10.37 -21.03
CA CYS A 201 -7.68 -11.35 -20.79
C CYS A 201 -7.54 -12.32 -21.96
N THR A 202 -6.30 -12.51 -22.41
CA THR A 202 -5.95 -13.40 -23.53
C THR A 202 -5.11 -14.60 -23.11
N SER A 203 -4.45 -14.53 -21.95
CA SER A 203 -3.64 -15.61 -21.38
C SER A 203 -4.46 -16.65 -20.61
N GLU A 204 -3.87 -17.83 -20.39
CA GLU A 204 -4.41 -18.83 -19.44
C GLU A 204 -4.23 -18.40 -17.98
N SER A 205 -3.13 -17.71 -17.67
CA SER A 205 -2.92 -17.11 -16.35
C SER A 205 -3.87 -15.92 -16.15
N PRO A 206 -4.36 -15.70 -14.91
CA PRO A 206 -5.19 -14.54 -14.60
C PRO A 206 -4.48 -13.22 -14.94
N LEU A 207 -5.19 -12.35 -15.64
CA LEU A 207 -4.75 -10.98 -15.91
C LEU A 207 -5.09 -10.12 -14.70
N ILE A 208 -4.08 -9.58 -14.04
CA ILE A 208 -4.22 -8.70 -12.87
C ILE A 208 -3.78 -7.29 -13.25
N VAL A 209 -4.71 -6.35 -13.16
CA VAL A 209 -4.49 -4.94 -13.54
C VAL A 209 -4.99 -4.04 -12.44
N TYR A 210 -4.18 -3.06 -12.07
CA TYR A 210 -4.58 -1.99 -11.17
C TYR A 210 -4.74 -0.69 -11.94
N ARG A 211 -5.75 0.11 -11.61
CA ARG A 211 -5.90 1.47 -12.12
C ARG A 211 -6.07 2.44 -10.96
N SER A 212 -5.12 3.36 -10.81
CA SER A 212 -5.23 4.45 -9.85
C SER A 212 -6.08 5.58 -10.43
N ASN A 213 -6.92 6.16 -9.59
CA ASN A 213 -7.74 7.33 -9.91
C ASN A 213 -7.73 8.28 -8.70
N VAL A 214 -8.20 9.51 -8.88
CA VAL A 214 -8.46 10.43 -7.75
C VAL A 214 -9.68 9.93 -6.96
N ASN A 215 -9.72 10.12 -5.64
CA ASN A 215 -10.85 9.68 -4.83
C ASN A 215 -12.09 10.57 -5.05
N GLU A 216 -12.95 10.15 -5.97
CA GLU A 216 -14.09 10.96 -6.39
C GLU A 216 -15.19 11.07 -5.33
N LYS A 217 -15.31 10.06 -4.46
CA LYS A 217 -16.34 10.05 -3.40
C LYS A 217 -16.12 11.21 -2.44
N LEU A 218 -14.89 11.34 -1.92
CA LEU A 218 -14.58 12.39 -0.97
C LEU A 218 -14.56 13.78 -1.62
N ILE A 219 -14.15 13.91 -2.88
CA ILE A 219 -14.26 15.19 -3.61
C ILE A 219 -15.71 15.63 -3.78
N MET A 220 -16.63 14.70 -4.05
CA MET A 220 -18.05 15.03 -4.15
C MET A 220 -18.64 15.36 -2.77
N GLU A 221 -18.24 14.64 -1.72
CA GLU A 221 -18.67 14.91 -0.34
C GLU A 221 -18.13 16.25 0.18
N SER A 222 -16.85 16.58 -0.02
CA SER A 222 -16.27 17.87 0.37
C SER A 222 -16.88 19.06 -0.41
N ARG A 223 -17.27 18.85 -1.67
CA ARG A 223 -18.03 19.84 -2.45
C ARG A 223 -19.50 19.94 -2.01
N SER A 224 -20.11 18.86 -1.57
CA SER A 224 -21.49 18.86 -1.03
C SER A 224 -21.57 19.49 0.37
N GLY A 225 -20.48 19.49 1.14
CA GLY A 225 -20.35 20.19 2.42
C GLY A 225 -20.19 21.71 2.32
N SER A 226 -20.13 22.26 1.10
CA SER A 226 -19.94 23.70 0.84
C SER A 226 -20.97 24.28 -0.12
N ILE A 227 -22.24 23.88 -0.01
CA ILE A 227 -23.36 24.61 -0.63
C ILE A 227 -24.09 25.38 0.46
N CYS A 228 -23.58 26.58 0.74
CA CYS A 228 -24.39 27.69 1.22
C CYS A 228 -25.06 28.29 -0.03
N THR A 229 -26.36 28.03 -0.19
CA THR A 229 -27.17 28.71 -1.20
C THR A 229 -27.26 30.19 -0.84
N ILE A 230 -26.82 31.08 -1.75
CA ILE A 230 -27.18 32.50 -1.71
C ILE A 230 -27.57 32.94 -3.13
N HIS A 231 -28.88 33.17 -3.27
CA HIS A 231 -29.72 33.71 -4.36
C HIS A 231 -29.64 33.11 -5.77
#